data_AF-A0A5C4MXG0-F1
#
_entry.id   AF-A0A5C4MXG0-F1
#
_cell.length_a   1.000
_cell.length_b   1.000
_cell.length_c   1.000
_cell.angle_alpha   90.00
_cell.angle_beta   90.00
_cell.angle_gamma   90.00
#
_symmetry.space_group_name_H-M   'P 1'
#
loop_
_entity.id
_entity.type
_entity.pdbx_description
1 polymer ?
#
loop_
_entity_poly.entity_id
_entity_poly.type
_entity_poly.pdbx_seq_one_letter_code
_entity_poly.pdbx_strand_id
1 'polypeptide(L)'
;MTDEEKMMVEAKRQVSAEVAQGLRQWVQALVTQGLPIDAILAGSHWEAVRLYCEEFGPEKAAAMCERTAKRVRLHAEPIHPLASATPAGRA
;
A
#
# COMPACT_ATOMS: atom_id res chain seq x y z
N MET A 1 6.67 -1.28 -27.46
CA MET A 1 5.49 -0.74 -26.75
C MET A 1 4.66 0.03 -27.75
N THR A 2 3.45 -0.42 -28.03
CA THR A 2 2.50 0.22 -28.96
C THR A 2 1.98 1.53 -28.36
N ASP A 3 1.37 2.37 -29.19
CA ASP A 3 0.80 3.64 -28.71
C ASP A 3 -0.40 3.40 -27.77
N GLU A 4 -1.15 2.32 -27.97
CA GLU A 4 -2.18 1.85 -27.03
C GLU A 4 -1.59 1.49 -25.65
N GLU A 5 -0.46 0.75 -25.63
CA GLU A 5 0.21 0.41 -24.38
C GLU A 5 0.74 1.64 -23.65
N LYS A 6 1.26 2.65 -24.37
CA LYS A 6 1.69 3.93 -23.80
C LYS A 6 0.52 4.68 -23.16
N MET A 7 -0.61 4.79 -23.87
CA MET A 7 -1.81 5.46 -23.35
C MET A 7 -2.34 4.78 -22.09
N MET A 8 -2.38 3.44 -22.07
CA MET A 8 -2.78 2.69 -20.88
C MET A 8 -1.84 2.93 -19.70
N VAL A 9 -0.52 2.96 -19.92
CA VAL A 9 0.46 3.24 -18.87
C VAL A 9 0.27 4.65 -18.31
N GLU A 10 0.02 5.64 -19.16
CA GLU A 10 -0.19 7.01 -18.73
C GLU A 10 -1.50 7.17 -17.95
N ALA A 11 -2.59 6.56 -18.41
CA ALA A 11 -3.86 6.53 -17.68
C ALA A 11 -3.69 5.89 -16.28
N LYS A 12 -2.95 4.78 -16.18
CA LYS A 12 -2.65 4.13 -14.90
C LYS A 12 -1.82 5.04 -13.99
N ARG A 13 -0.87 5.80 -14.53
CA ARG A 13 -0.06 6.76 -13.76
C ARG A 13 -0.91 7.89 -13.21
N GLN A 14 -1.79 8.46 -14.03
CA GLN A 14 -2.68 9.53 -13.61
C GLN A 14 -3.59 9.09 -12.47
N VAL A 15 -4.28 7.96 -12.64
CA VAL A 15 -5.14 7.37 -11.59
C VAL A 15 -4.33 7.09 -10.32
N SER A 16 -3.12 6.53 -10.45
CA SER A 16 -2.25 6.28 -9.29
C SER A 16 -1.86 7.56 -8.56
N ALA A 17 -1.60 8.65 -9.29
CA ALA A 17 -1.25 9.94 -8.70
C ALA A 17 -2.43 10.57 -7.94
N GLU A 18 -3.63 10.52 -8.52
CA GLU A 18 -4.86 11.01 -7.91
C GLU A 18 -5.21 10.23 -6.64
N VAL A 19 -5.16 8.89 -6.70
CA VAL A 19 -5.38 8.03 -5.53
C VAL A 19 -4.34 8.31 -4.45
N ALA A 20 -3.06 8.45 -4.81
CA ALA A 20 -2.01 8.77 -3.85
C ALA A 20 -2.21 10.14 -3.19
N GLN A 21 -2.72 11.13 -3.92
CA GLN A 21 -3.07 12.43 -3.37
C GLN A 21 -4.25 12.34 -2.39
N GLY A 22 -5.33 11.65 -2.76
CA GLY A 22 -6.49 11.44 -1.89
C GLY A 22 -6.10 10.72 -0.59
N LEU A 23 -5.29 9.67 -0.69
CA LEU A 23 -4.78 8.94 0.48
C LEU A 23 -3.97 9.85 1.42
N ARG A 24 -3.08 10.71 0.89
CA ARG A 24 -2.32 11.67 1.71
C ARG A 24 -3.24 12.63 2.45
N GLN A 25 -4.29 13.12 1.79
CA GLN A 25 -5.27 14.03 2.41
C GLN A 25 -6.03 13.35 3.55
N TRP A 26 -6.48 12.11 3.35
CA TRP A 26 -7.18 11.35 4.40
C TRP A 26 -6.27 11.00 5.57
N VAL A 27 -5.05 10.53 5.31
CA VAL A 27 -4.06 10.25 6.35
C VAL A 27 -3.79 11.51 7.17
N GLN A 28 -3.57 12.66 6.52
CA GLN A 28 -3.36 13.93 7.21
C GLN A 28 -4.57 14.31 8.09
N ALA A 29 -5.79 14.16 7.57
CA ALA A 29 -7.01 14.47 8.31
C ALA A 29 -7.17 13.59 9.56
N LEU A 30 -6.86 12.30 9.48
CA LEU A 30 -6.94 11.36 10.59
C LEU A 30 -5.84 11.61 11.63
N VAL A 31 -4.61 11.87 11.20
CA VAL A 31 -3.52 12.25 12.11
C VAL A 31 -3.85 13.54 12.86
N THR A 32 -4.45 14.53 12.17
CA THR A 32 -4.88 15.80 12.80
C THR A 32 -5.97 15.57 13.86
N GLN A 33 -6.77 14.51 13.72
CA GLN A 33 -7.77 14.09 14.72
C GLN A 33 -7.15 13.30 15.90
N GLY A 34 -5.83 13.12 15.93
CA GLY A 34 -5.12 12.43 16.99
C GLY A 34 -5.02 10.92 16.82
N LEU A 35 -5.39 10.37 15.66
CA LEU A 35 -5.21 8.95 15.38
C LEU A 35 -3.72 8.65 15.13
N PRO A 36 -3.16 7.60 15.74
CA PRO A 36 -1.79 7.18 15.48
C PRO A 36 -1.61 6.82 14.01
N ILE A 37 -0.56 7.37 13.37
CA ILE A 37 -0.22 7.09 11.97
C ILE A 37 -0.13 5.58 11.69
N ASP A 38 0.37 4.84 12.67
CA ASP A 38 0.58 3.41 12.61
C ASP A 38 -0.71 2.60 12.57
N ALA A 39 -1.73 3.05 13.30
CA ALA A 39 -3.07 2.46 13.24
C ALA A 39 -3.72 2.74 11.88
N ILE A 40 -3.55 3.96 11.35
CA ILE A 40 -4.07 4.35 10.03
C ILE A 40 -3.42 3.51 8.92
N LEU A 41 -2.10 3.37 8.96
CA LEU A 41 -1.35 2.58 7.98
C LEU A 41 -1.69 1.09 8.07
N ALA A 42 -1.80 0.54 9.28
CA ALA A 42 -2.20 -0.85 9.48
C ALA A 42 -3.62 -1.13 8.94
N GLY A 43 -4.59 -0.27 9.26
CA GLY A 43 -5.96 -0.37 8.75
C GLY A 43 -6.01 -0.25 7.23
N SER A 44 -5.29 0.72 6.66
CA SER A 44 -5.20 0.90 5.19
C SER A 44 -4.57 -0.30 4.50
N HIS A 45 -3.52 -0.88 5.09
CA HIS A 45 -2.88 -2.09 4.58
C HIS A 45 -3.83 -3.29 4.63
N TRP A 46 -4.56 -3.47 5.73
CA TRP A 46 -5.54 -4.55 5.86
C TRP A 46 -6.63 -4.46 4.79
N GLU A 47 -7.20 -3.27 4.57
CA GLU A 47 -8.23 -3.07 3.52
C GLU A 47 -7.68 -3.37 2.12
N ALA A 48 -6.48 -2.89 1.81
CA ALA A 48 -5.85 -3.14 0.51
C ALA A 48 -5.58 -4.64 0.28
N VAL A 49 -5.12 -5.36 1.31
CA VAL A 49 -4.89 -6.80 1.24
C VAL A 49 -6.21 -7.56 1.14
N ARG A 50 -7.23 -7.19 1.92
CA ARG A 50 -8.57 -7.80 1.87
C ARG A 50 -9.17 -7.69 0.47
N LEU A 51 -9.20 -6.49 -0.10
CA LEU A 51 -9.67 -6.27 -1.47
C LEU A 51 -8.87 -7.09 -2.49
N TYR A 52 -7.54 -7.12 -2.36
CA TYR A 52 -6.71 -7.90 -3.29
C TYR A 52 -6.96 -9.42 -3.16
N CYS A 53 -7.19 -9.91 -1.94
CA CYS A 53 -7.57 -11.31 -1.69
C CYS A 53 -8.92 -11.64 -2.33
N GLU A 54 -9.91 -10.75 -2.21
CA GLU A 54 -11.24 -10.92 -2.80
C GLU A 54 -11.15 -11.04 -4.33
N GLU A 55 -10.34 -10.19 -4.98
CA GLU A 55 -10.35 -10.15 -6.46
C GLU A 55 -9.38 -11.14 -7.10
N PHE A 56 -8.29 -11.48 -6.43
CA PHE A 56 -7.18 -12.24 -7.03
C PHE A 56 -6.79 -13.51 -6.28
N GLY A 57 -7.32 -13.70 -5.07
CA GLY A 57 -7.00 -14.82 -4.19
C GLY A 57 -5.84 -14.54 -3.21
N PRO A 58 -5.80 -15.26 -2.08
CA PRO A 58 -4.88 -14.99 -0.98
C PRO A 58 -3.40 -15.25 -1.33
N GLU A 59 -3.10 -16.21 -2.20
CA GLU A 59 -1.73 -16.54 -2.60
C GLU A 59 -1.10 -15.39 -3.40
N LYS A 60 -1.88 -14.76 -4.28
CA LYS A 60 -1.41 -13.62 -5.07
C LYS A 60 -1.24 -12.37 -4.20
N ALA A 61 -2.12 -12.17 -3.23
CA ALA A 61 -2.00 -11.10 -2.25
C ALA A 61 -0.70 -11.23 -1.44
N ALA A 62 -0.43 -12.42 -0.89
CA ALA A 62 0.80 -12.70 -0.14
C ALA A 62 2.06 -12.45 -0.98
N ALA A 63 2.08 -12.95 -2.22
CA ALA A 63 3.21 -12.74 -3.13
C ALA A 63 3.39 -11.25 -3.52
N MET A 64 2.30 -10.48 -3.62
CA MET A 64 2.34 -9.04 -3.85
C MET A 64 2.93 -8.30 -2.64
N CYS A 65 2.50 -8.63 -1.42
CA CYS A 65 3.05 -8.06 -0.20
C CYS A 65 4.55 -8.34 -0.08
N GLU A 66 5.00 -9.58 -0.32
CA GLU A 66 6.41 -9.95 -0.25
C GLU A 66 7.27 -9.20 -1.28
N ARG A 67 6.80 -9.11 -2.53
CA ARG A 67 7.52 -8.35 -3.57
C ARG A 67 7.60 -6.87 -3.24
N THR A 68 6.52 -6.30 -2.72
CA THR A 68 6.47 -4.88 -2.34
C THR A 68 7.41 -4.60 -1.17
N ALA A 69 7.41 -5.43 -0.13
CA ALA A 69 8.33 -5.32 1.00
C ALA A 69 9.81 -5.36 0.56
N LYS A 70 10.15 -6.17 -0.45
CA LYS A 70 11.51 -6.23 -1.02
C LYS A 70 11.89 -5.01 -1.87
N ARG A 71 10.92 -4.35 -2.50
CA ARG A 71 11.13 -3.24 -3.45
C ARG A 71 11.05 -1.87 -2.80
N VAL A 72 10.17 -1.71 -1.82
CA VAL A 72 10.02 -0.48 -1.07
C VAL A 72 11.11 -0.48 0.00
N ARG A 73 12.28 0.03 -0.36
CA ARG A 73 13.22 0.53 0.65
C ARG A 73 12.56 1.77 1.24
N LEU A 74 11.85 1.60 2.35
CA LEU A 74 11.51 2.74 3.18
C LEU A 74 12.85 3.35 3.60
N HIS A 75 13.24 4.48 2.99
CA HIS A 75 14.17 5.42 3.61
C HIS A 75 13.44 6.10 4.77
N ALA A 76 12.89 5.30 5.67
CA ALA A 76 12.48 5.75 6.96
C ALA A 76 13.73 5.57 7.83
N GLU A 77 14.17 6.64 8.49
CA GLU A 77 14.71 6.49 9.84
C GLU A 77 13.85 5.44 10.58
N PRO A 78 14.42 4.63 11.48
CA PRO A 78 13.78 3.46 12.06
C PRO A 78 12.59 3.88 12.94
N ILE A 79 11.48 4.22 12.29
CA ILE A 79 10.25 4.70 12.88
C ILE A 79 9.18 3.81 12.29
N HIS A 80 9.15 2.57 12.79
CA HIS A 80 7.96 1.99 13.40
C HIS A 80 7.99 0.46 13.29
N PRO A 81 7.79 -0.30 14.38
CA PRO A 81 7.79 -1.77 14.40
C PRO A 81 6.83 -2.43 13.38
N LEU A 82 5.83 -1.69 12.88
CA LEU A 82 4.88 -2.20 11.88
C LEU A 82 5.47 -2.32 10.47
N ALA A 83 6.50 -1.53 10.13
CA ALA A 83 7.19 -1.67 8.84
C ALA A 83 8.07 -2.94 8.77
N SER A 84 8.33 -3.56 9.93
CA SER A 84 9.12 -4.78 10.09
C SER A 84 8.31 -5.98 10.57
N ALA A 85 6.99 -5.82 10.75
CA ALA A 85 6.12 -6.90 11.16
C ALA A 85 6.01 -7.94 10.03
N THR A 86 6.62 -9.10 10.24
CA THR A 86 6.45 -10.28 9.39
C THR A 86 5.04 -10.83 9.59
N PRO A 87 4.35 -11.36 8.56
CA PRO A 87 3.02 -11.96 8.74
C PRO A 87 3.06 -13.05 9.81
N ALA A 88 2.13 -12.99 10.77
CA ALA A 88 1.99 -14.02 11.80
C ALA A 88 1.77 -15.38 11.13
N GLY A 89 2.70 -16.32 11.35
CA GLY A 89 2.67 -17.65 10.70
C GLY A 89 4.03 -18.20 10.25
N ARG A 90 5.13 -17.45 10.44
CA ARG A 90 6.49 -18.02 10.37
C ARG A 90 7.05 -18.14 11.79
N ALA A 91 6.63 -19.18 12.49
CA ALA A 91 7.31 -19.76 13.64
C ALA A 91 7.70 -21.19 13.27
#